data_AF-A0A530BJU3-F1
#
_entry.id   AF-A0A530BJU3-F1
#
_cell.length_a   1.000
_cell.length_b   1.000
_cell.length_c   1.000
_cell.angle_alpha   90.00
_cell.angle_beta   90.00
_cell.angle_gamma   90.00
#
_symmetry.space_group_name_H-M   'P 1'
#
loop_
_entity.id
_entity.type
_entity.pdbx_description
1 polymer ?
#
loop_
_entity_poly.entity_id
_entity_poly.type
_entity_poly.pdbx_seq_one_letter_code
_entity_poly.pdbx_strand_id
1 'polypeptide(L)' 'VHGELAIDAPYPRDEAFRTSPDYAALCRQASDVLVNAINSTAGSHHDGH' A
#
# COMPACT_ATOMS: atom_id res chain seq x y z
N VAL A 1 10.29 -3.65 6.89
CA VAL A 1 9.82 -2.38 6.29
C VAL A 1 8.30 -2.32 6.42
N HIS A 2 7.77 -1.20 6.89
CA HIS A 2 6.34 -0.88 6.88
C HIS A 2 6.18 0.57 6.38
N GLY A 3 5.04 0.93 5.80
CA GLY A 3 4.77 2.27 5.29
C GLY A 3 3.37 2.75 5.70
N GLU A 4 3.25 4.02 6.03
CA GLU A 4 1.98 4.67 6.39
C GLU A 4 1.44 5.46 5.20
N LEU A 5 0.14 5.33 4.94
CA LEU A 5 -0.54 6.03 3.87
C LEU A 5 -1.64 6.93 4.42
N ALA A 6 -1.42 8.24 4.33
CA ALA A 6 -2.42 9.23 4.68
C ALA A 6 -3.54 9.22 3.63
N ILE A 7 -4.79 9.13 4.09
CA ILE A 7 -5.96 9.27 3.22
C ILE A 7 -6.61 10.61 3.52
N ASP A 8 -6.29 11.60 2.69
CA ASP A 8 -6.81 12.96 2.77
C ASP A 8 -8.22 13.03 2.16
N ALA A 9 -9.15 12.26 2.75
CA ALA A 9 -10.55 12.24 2.38
C ALA A 9 -11.42 12.35 3.63
N PRO A 10 -12.28 13.39 3.74
CA PRO A 10 -13.15 13.56 4.90
C PRO A 10 -14.15 12.41 5.01
N TYR A 11 -14.53 12.10 6.25
CA TYR A 11 -15.54 11.07 6.51
C TYR A 11 -16.95 11.63 6.28
N PRO A 12 -17.89 10.87 5.68
CA PRO A 12 -17.79 9.47 5.25
C PRO A 12 -17.14 9.28 3.86
N ARG A 13 -16.31 8.23 3.74
CA ARG A 13 -15.79 7.75 2.45
C ARG A 13 -16.84 6.90 1.75
N ASP A 14 -17.69 7.58 1.01
CA ASP A 14 -18.82 7.01 0.28
C ASP A 14 -18.40 6.32 -1.04
N GLU A 15 -19.39 5.88 -1.81
CA GLU A 15 -19.18 5.18 -3.07
C GLU A 15 -18.50 6.04 -4.14
N ALA A 16 -18.76 7.36 -4.15
CA ALA A 16 -18.11 8.28 -5.08
C ALA A 16 -16.61 8.34 -4.81
N PHE A 17 -16.20 8.40 -3.54
CA PHE A 17 -14.79 8.31 -3.18
C PHE A 17 -14.18 6.93 -3.53
N ARG A 18 -14.87 5.83 -3.22
CA ARG A 18 -14.35 4.47 -3.46
C ARG A 18 -14.18 4.11 -4.94
N THR A 19 -14.92 4.76 -5.83
CA THR A 19 -14.82 4.58 -7.28
C THR A 19 -13.94 5.63 -7.95
N SER A 20 -13.49 6.63 -7.20
CA SER A 20 -12.64 7.70 -7.71
C SER A 20 -11.25 7.18 -8.12
N PRO A 21 -10.59 7.89 -9.06
CA PRO A 21 -9.20 7.65 -9.39
C PRO A 21 -8.27 7.80 -8.17
N ASP A 22 -8.59 8.68 -7.23
CA ASP A 22 -7.77 8.94 -6.04
C ASP A 22 -7.70 7.71 -5.13
N TYR A 23 -8.84 7.05 -4.89
CA TYR A 23 -8.85 5.77 -4.17
C TYR A 23 -8.07 4.68 -4.91
N ALA A 24 -8.20 4.61 -6.24
CA ALA A 24 -7.43 3.67 -7.04
C ALA A 24 -5.91 3.91 -6.92
N ALA A 25 -5.48 5.17 -6.90
CA ALA A 25 -4.07 5.54 -6.70
C ALA A 25 -3.56 5.12 -5.30
N LEU A 26 -4.37 5.35 -4.25
CA LEU A 26 -4.06 4.89 -2.90
C LEU A 26 -3.89 3.37 -2.83
N CYS A 27 -4.78 2.61 -3.49
CA CYS A 27 -4.67 1.15 -3.58
C CYS A 27 -3.39 0.69 -4.28
N ARG A 28 -2.98 1.38 -5.37
CA ARG A 28 -1.72 1.10 -6.06
C ARG A 28 -0.53 1.33 -5.15
N GLN A 29 -0.49 2.48 -4.48
CA GLN A 29 0.62 2.81 -3.57
C GLN A 29 0.73 1.82 -2.41
N ALA A 30 -0.39 1.43 -1.80
CA ALA A 30 -0.40 0.41 -0.75
C ALA A 30 0.14 -0.94 -1.25
N SER A 31 -0.22 -1.34 -2.48
CA SER A 31 0.28 -2.57 -3.10
C SER A 31 1.78 -2.51 -3.33
N ASP A 32 2.32 -1.38 -3.81
CA ASP A 32 3.75 -1.19 -4.03
C ASP A 32 4.56 -1.27 -2.73
N VAL A 33 4.08 -0.64 -1.66
CA VAL A 33 4.68 -0.73 -0.32
C VAL A 33 4.70 -2.18 0.18
N LEU A 34 3.59 -2.91 -0.01
CA LEU A 34 3.48 -4.30 0.39
C LEU A 34 4.45 -5.19 -0.38
N VAL A 35 4.51 -5.05 -1.71
CA VAL A 35 5.46 -5.80 -2.56
C VAL A 35 6.89 -5.52 -2.15
N ASN A 36 7.24 -4.25 -1.93
CA ASN A 36 8.57 -3.88 -1.47
C ASN A 36 8.90 -4.53 -0.10
N ALA A 37 7.94 -4.55 0.82
CA ALA A 37 8.13 -5.18 2.12
C ALA A 37 8.32 -6.69 2.03
N ILE A 38 7.56 -7.37 1.18
CA ILE A 38 7.69 -8.80 0.90
C ILE A 38 9.05 -9.09 0.29
N ASN A 39 9.45 -8.36 -0.75
CA ASN A 39 10.74 -8.56 -1.41
C ASN A 39 11.92 -8.31 -0.47
N SER A 40 11.85 -7.28 0.37
CA SER A 40 12.86 -7.00 1.40
C SER A 40 12.96 -8.15 2.42
N THR A 41 11.84 -8.78 2.76
CA THR A 41 11.82 -9.92 3.68
C THR A 41 12.31 -11.21 3.01
N ALA A 42 11.93 -11.44 1.75
CA ALA A 42 12.36 -12.61 0.98
C ALA A 42 13.87 -12.63 0.71
N GLY A 43 14.47 -11.46 0.45
CA GLY A 43 15.93 -11.32 0.34
C GLY A 43 16.68 -11.58 1.64
N SER A 44 16.03 -11.43 2.80
CA SER A 44 16.63 -11.67 4.11
C SER A 44 16.65 -13.15 4.53
N HIS A 45 16.01 -14.05 3.76
CA HIS A 45 15.89 -15.49 4.07
C HIS A 45 16.80 -16.38 3.20
N HIS A 46 17.59 -15.82 2.26
CA HIS A 46 18.46 -16.59 1.35
C HIS A 46 19.97 -16.42 1.64
N ASP A 47 20.33 -16.16 2.90
CA ASP A 47 21.71 -16.21 3.38
C ASP A 47 21.86 -17.35 4.40
N GLY A 48 21.65 -18.58 3.91
CA GLY A 48 21.93 -19.81 4.65
C GLY A 48 23.11 -20.53 4.00
N HIS A 49 24.26 -20.46 4.67
CA HIS A 49 25.53 -21.10 4.36
C HIS A 49 25.42 -22.62 4.14
#